data_AF-A0A8H9M2L9-F1
#
_entry.id   AF-A0A8H9M2L9-F1
#
_cell.length_a   1.000
_cell.length_b   1.000
_cell.length_c   1.000
_cell.angle_alpha   90.00
_cell.angle_beta   90.00
_cell.angle_gamma   90.00
#
_symmetry.space_group_name_H-M   'P 1'
#
loop_
_entity.id
_entity.type
_entity.pdbx_description
1 polymer ?
#
loop_
_entity_poly.entity_id
_entity_poly.type
_entity_poly.pdbx_seq_one_letter_code
_entity_poly.pdbx_strand_id
1 'polypeptide(L)'
;MARDFQLTPNSVAFFWKDKADSAGFIDYLLERESWTLDHDPRVEAELAIWASDLSKGNGHFLKSSEGMASFLTVLAFIGSDKAFFLLNKLSETFPTILNQLSSFASAHLEDDDLRRIAVIFLDRLRVANQHSAINSALGIDRLALVQYAIRQVIENHGKII
;
A
#
# COMPACT_ATOMS: atom_id res chain seq x y z
N MET A 1 -2.37 23.74 -4.48
CA MET A 1 -3.13 22.64 -5.10
C MET A 1 -4.00 22.02 -4.01
N ALA A 2 -5.29 21.80 -4.27
CA ALA A 2 -6.13 21.05 -3.34
C ALA A 2 -5.56 19.63 -3.18
N ARG A 3 -5.40 19.17 -1.94
CA ARG A 3 -4.94 17.80 -1.67
C ARG A 3 -6.16 16.90 -1.83
N ASP A 4 -6.24 16.19 -2.95
CA ASP A 4 -7.40 15.36 -3.23
C ASP A 4 -7.25 13.99 -2.57
N PHE A 5 -7.84 13.85 -1.38
CA PHE A 5 -8.00 12.56 -0.69
C PHE A 5 -9.32 11.87 -1.06
N GLN A 6 -10.03 12.31 -2.11
CA GLN A 6 -11.30 11.69 -2.48
C GLN A 6 -11.12 10.21 -2.84
N LEU A 7 -11.77 9.35 -2.06
CA LEU A 7 -11.80 7.90 -2.23
C LEU A 7 -12.87 7.45 -3.23
N THR A 8 -13.12 8.23 -4.28
CA THR A 8 -14.07 7.80 -5.31
C THR A 8 -13.48 6.63 -6.11
N PRO A 9 -14.32 5.72 -6.64
CA PRO A 9 -13.86 4.66 -7.53
C PRO A 9 -13.01 5.20 -8.69
N ASN A 10 -13.36 6.37 -9.23
CA ASN A 10 -12.61 7.01 -10.32
C ASN A 10 -11.23 7.50 -9.89
N SER A 11 -11.12 8.12 -8.72
CA SER A 11 -9.84 8.62 -8.19
C SER A 11 -8.86 7.47 -7.92
N VAL A 12 -9.35 6.38 -7.34
CA VAL A 12 -8.55 5.17 -7.06
C VAL A 12 -8.13 4.48 -8.37
N ALA A 13 -9.06 4.30 -9.31
CA ALA A 13 -8.76 3.71 -10.62
C ALA A 13 -7.75 4.56 -11.41
N PHE A 14 -7.89 5.89 -11.39
CA PHE A 14 -6.97 6.80 -12.07
C PHE A 14 -5.56 6.71 -11.47
N PHE A 15 -5.44 6.64 -10.14
CA PHE A 15 -4.15 6.47 -9.48
C PHE A 15 -3.43 5.19 -9.90
N TRP A 16 -4.14 4.07 -10.02
CA TRP A 16 -3.54 2.80 -10.42
C TRP A 16 -3.23 2.73 -11.91
N LYS A 17 -3.97 3.47 -12.75
CA LYS A 17 -3.70 3.54 -14.20
C LYS A 17 -2.27 4.00 -14.51
N ASP A 18 -1.74 4.95 -13.73
CA ASP A 18 -0.39 5.49 -13.92
C ASP A 18 0.70 4.60 -13.28
N LYS A 19 0.33 3.47 -12.68
CA LYS A 19 1.21 2.52 -12.01
C LYS A 19 1.03 1.11 -12.55
N ALA A 20 1.12 0.97 -13.87
CA ALA A 20 0.85 -0.29 -14.58
C ALA A 20 1.58 -1.51 -14.00
N ASP A 21 2.84 -1.36 -13.58
CA ASP A 21 3.64 -2.44 -12.97
C ASP A 21 3.07 -2.93 -11.63
N SER A 22 2.30 -2.09 -10.93
CA SER A 22 1.66 -2.41 -9.64
C SER A 22 0.18 -2.72 -9.79
N ALA A 23 -0.49 -2.24 -10.84
CA ALA A 23 -1.93 -2.42 -11.03
C ALA A 23 -2.34 -3.91 -11.07
N GLY A 24 -1.62 -4.73 -11.84
CA GLY A 24 -1.91 -6.17 -11.91
C GLY A 24 -1.70 -6.92 -10.58
N PHE A 25 -0.80 -6.42 -9.72
CA PHE A 25 -0.62 -6.96 -8.38
C PHE A 25 -1.74 -6.55 -7.43
N ILE A 26 -2.24 -5.33 -7.55
CA ILE A 26 -3.42 -4.89 -6.80
C ILE A 26 -4.64 -5.71 -7.17
N ASP A 27 -4.90 -5.93 -8.46
CA ASP A 27 -6.01 -6.77 -8.91
C ASP A 27 -5.91 -8.19 -8.32
N TYR A 28 -4.71 -8.78 -8.34
CA TYR A 28 -4.44 -10.09 -7.73
C TYR A 28 -4.77 -10.13 -6.22
N LEU A 29 -4.46 -9.07 -5.47
CA LEU A 29 -4.81 -8.97 -4.05
C LEU A 29 -6.32 -8.85 -3.87
N LEU A 30 -6.98 -7.97 -4.63
CA LEU A 30 -8.41 -7.72 -4.54
C LEU A 30 -9.25 -8.98 -4.79
N GLU A 31 -8.86 -9.82 -5.74
CA GLU A 31 -9.50 -11.13 -5.99
C GLU A 31 -9.51 -12.06 -4.76
N ARG A 32 -8.60 -11.84 -3.81
CA ARG A 32 -8.40 -12.67 -2.60
C ARG A 32 -8.80 -11.93 -1.32
N GLU A 33 -9.24 -10.69 -1.43
CA GLU A 33 -9.61 -9.80 -0.32
C GLU A 33 -11.13 -9.74 -0.10
N SER A 34 -11.84 -10.88 -0.26
CA SER A 34 -13.29 -10.95 0.00
C SER A 34 -13.70 -10.67 1.46
N TRP A 35 -12.71 -10.57 2.36
CA TRP A 35 -12.87 -10.31 3.79
C TRP A 35 -12.86 -8.81 4.14
N THR A 36 -12.62 -7.92 3.17
CA THR A 36 -12.58 -6.47 3.43
C THR A 36 -13.97 -5.89 3.70
N LEU A 37 -13.98 -4.75 4.38
CA LEU A 37 -15.19 -4.03 4.80
C LEU A 37 -15.57 -2.92 3.82
N ASP A 38 -15.12 -2.98 2.57
CA ASP A 38 -15.42 -1.96 1.54
C ASP A 38 -16.90 -1.81 1.24
N HIS A 39 -17.70 -2.82 1.57
CA HIS A 39 -19.14 -2.85 1.39
C HIS A 39 -19.92 -2.29 2.60
N ASP A 40 -19.24 -2.02 3.73
CA ASP A 40 -19.88 -1.47 4.93
C ASP A 40 -20.01 0.05 4.81
N PRO A 41 -21.24 0.61 4.77
CA PRO A 41 -21.45 2.06 4.62
C PRO A 41 -20.89 2.87 5.78
N ARG A 42 -20.69 2.26 6.96
CA ARG A 42 -20.07 2.93 8.10
C ARG A 42 -18.58 3.20 7.86
N VAL A 43 -17.89 2.24 7.23
CA VAL A 43 -16.47 2.39 6.85
C VAL A 43 -16.34 3.45 5.77
N GLU A 44 -17.24 3.46 4.78
CA GLU A 44 -17.26 4.50 3.74
C GLU A 44 -17.51 5.91 4.32
N ALA A 45 -18.45 6.04 5.25
CA ALA A 45 -18.74 7.32 5.91
C ALA A 45 -17.54 7.83 6.73
N GLU A 46 -16.89 6.97 7.50
CA GLU A 46 -15.72 7.34 8.32
C GLU A 46 -14.53 7.76 7.42
N LEU A 47 -14.30 7.01 6.34
CA LEU A 47 -13.31 7.34 5.32
C LEU A 47 -13.58 8.71 4.68
N ALA A 48 -14.83 9.04 4.38
CA ALA A 48 -15.19 10.34 3.82
C ALA A 48 -14.93 11.49 4.80
N ILE A 49 -15.19 11.28 6.10
CA ILE A 49 -14.89 12.25 7.16
C ILE A 49 -13.38 12.50 7.24
N TRP A 50 -12.58 11.44 7.31
CA TRP A 50 -11.12 11.57 7.37
C TRP A 50 -10.54 12.16 6.08
N ALA A 51 -11.02 11.74 4.91
CA ALA A 51 -10.61 12.33 3.64
C ALA A 51 -10.87 13.84 3.60
N SER A 52 -12.01 14.29 4.15
CA SER A 52 -12.32 15.72 4.26
C SER A 52 -11.35 16.46 5.18
N ASP A 53 -11.02 15.89 6.35
CA ASP A 53 -10.07 16.49 7.29
C ASP A 53 -8.65 16.54 6.71
N LEU A 54 -8.19 15.42 6.14
CA LEU A 54 -6.88 15.29 5.48
C LEU A 54 -6.73 16.25 4.29
N SER A 55 -7.80 16.45 3.50
CA SER A 55 -7.83 17.39 2.38
C SER A 55 -7.64 18.85 2.82
N LYS A 56 -8.04 19.18 4.05
CA LYS A 56 -7.78 20.49 4.68
C LYS A 56 -6.36 20.62 5.23
N GLY A 57 -5.55 19.55 5.12
CA GLY A 57 -4.21 19.47 5.69
C GLY A 57 -4.21 19.21 7.20
N ASN A 58 -5.37 18.88 7.76
CA ASN A 58 -5.52 18.50 9.15
C ASN A 58 -5.30 16.99 9.29
N GLY A 59 -4.60 16.60 10.34
CA GLY A 59 -4.37 15.19 10.71
C GLY A 59 -4.43 15.05 12.21
N HIS A 60 -5.35 15.77 12.86
CA HIS A 60 -5.40 15.84 14.32
C HIS A 60 -5.71 14.49 14.95
N PHE A 61 -6.56 13.69 14.31
CA PHE A 61 -6.86 12.33 14.76
C PHE A 61 -5.62 11.44 14.77
N LEU A 62 -4.66 11.64 13.86
CA LEU A 62 -3.39 10.90 13.81
C LEU A 62 -2.44 11.26 14.97
N LYS A 63 -2.76 12.26 15.79
CA LYS A 63 -1.94 12.67 16.95
C LYS A 63 -2.33 11.98 18.25
N SER A 64 -3.48 11.29 18.30
CA SER A 64 -3.91 10.51 19.46
C SER A 64 -3.72 9.01 19.22
N SER A 65 -3.51 8.25 20.29
CA SER A 65 -3.40 6.78 20.19
C SER A 65 -4.68 6.15 19.66
N GLU A 66 -5.83 6.64 20.10
CA GLU A 66 -7.15 6.17 19.65
C GLU A 66 -7.37 6.46 18.16
N GLY A 67 -7.07 7.67 17.69
CA GLY A 67 -7.23 8.00 16.27
C GLY A 67 -6.24 7.24 15.38
N MET A 68 -5.01 7.00 15.86
CA MET A 68 -4.04 6.15 15.16
C MET A 68 -4.52 4.69 15.08
N ALA A 69 -5.08 4.15 16.16
CA ALA A 69 -5.63 2.79 16.20
C ALA A 69 -6.85 2.65 15.27
N SER A 70 -7.78 3.60 15.30
CA SER A 70 -8.94 3.62 14.40
C SER A 70 -8.50 3.70 12.93
N PHE A 71 -7.55 4.57 12.63
CA PHE A 71 -7.01 4.72 11.27
C PHE A 71 -6.32 3.44 10.79
N LEU A 72 -5.50 2.83 11.65
CA LEU A 72 -4.83 1.56 11.38
C LEU A 72 -5.86 0.45 11.10
N THR A 73 -6.95 0.41 11.88
CA THR A 73 -8.05 -0.55 11.69
C THR A 73 -8.66 -0.43 10.30
N VAL A 74 -8.97 0.79 9.87
CA VAL A 74 -9.53 0.99 8.53
C VAL A 74 -8.54 0.58 7.44
N LEU A 75 -7.28 0.99 7.53
CA LEU A 75 -6.25 0.57 6.56
C LEU A 75 -6.06 -0.96 6.54
N ALA A 76 -6.22 -1.62 7.68
CA ALA A 76 -6.13 -3.07 7.77
C ALA A 76 -7.30 -3.78 7.09
N PHE A 77 -8.50 -3.18 7.08
CA PHE A 77 -9.74 -3.85 6.66
C PHE A 77 -10.39 -3.34 5.39
N ILE A 78 -9.88 -2.29 4.72
CA ILE A 78 -10.32 -1.89 3.38
C ILE A 78 -9.50 -2.57 2.28
N GLY A 79 -9.96 -2.52 1.03
CA GLY A 79 -9.27 -3.05 -0.14
C GLY A 79 -7.86 -2.49 -0.31
N SER A 80 -6.94 -3.33 -0.80
CA SER A 80 -5.53 -2.95 -0.99
C SER A 80 -5.37 -1.77 -1.96
N ASP A 81 -6.25 -1.65 -2.93
CA ASP A 81 -6.33 -0.50 -3.84
C ASP A 81 -6.51 0.82 -3.08
N LYS A 82 -7.49 0.90 -2.17
CA LYS A 82 -7.79 2.09 -1.38
C LYS A 82 -6.75 2.31 -0.28
N ALA A 83 -6.33 1.25 0.41
CA ALA A 83 -5.35 1.33 1.49
C ALA A 83 -4.02 1.90 0.98
N PHE A 84 -3.46 1.35 -0.11
CA PHE A 84 -2.20 1.82 -0.65
C PHE A 84 -2.33 3.18 -1.36
N PHE A 85 -3.47 3.48 -1.97
CA PHE A 85 -3.77 4.83 -2.45
C PHE A 85 -3.71 5.86 -1.31
N LEU A 86 -4.42 5.60 -0.19
CA LEU A 86 -4.44 6.48 0.98
C LEU A 86 -3.05 6.63 1.58
N LEU A 87 -2.31 5.53 1.77
CA LEU A 87 -0.96 5.57 2.30
C LEU A 87 -0.02 6.40 1.42
N ASN A 88 -0.16 6.32 0.10
CA ASN A 88 0.61 7.13 -0.83
C ASN A 88 0.29 8.63 -0.67
N LYS A 89 -1.00 9.00 -0.70
CA LYS A 89 -1.44 10.40 -0.50
C LYS A 89 -1.08 10.97 0.87
N LEU A 90 -1.16 10.14 1.89
CA LEU A 90 -0.73 10.51 3.24
C LEU A 90 0.77 10.74 3.29
N SER A 91 1.58 9.90 2.64
CA SER A 91 3.03 10.08 2.62
C SER A 91 3.46 11.33 1.86
N GLU A 92 2.71 11.74 0.82
CA GLU A 92 2.90 13.04 0.14
C GLU A 92 2.63 14.23 1.09
N THR A 93 1.70 14.06 2.04
CA THR A 93 1.23 15.13 2.93
C THR A 93 1.98 15.17 4.27
N PHE A 94 2.29 14.00 4.81
CA PHE A 94 2.91 13.74 6.10
C PHE A 94 4.03 12.72 5.90
N PRO A 95 5.26 13.15 5.54
CA PRO A 95 6.33 12.24 5.08
C PRO A 95 6.71 11.11 6.03
N THR A 96 6.43 11.24 7.34
CA THR A 96 6.76 10.24 8.35
C THR A 96 5.61 9.30 8.71
N ILE A 97 4.42 9.48 8.13
CA ILE A 97 3.20 8.80 8.57
C ILE A 97 3.26 7.28 8.43
N LEU A 98 3.86 6.78 7.35
CA LEU A 98 4.02 5.34 7.15
C LEU A 98 4.92 4.72 8.23
N ASN A 99 6.00 5.40 8.60
CA ASN A 99 6.89 4.97 9.68
C ASN A 99 6.19 5.04 11.04
N GLN A 100 5.36 6.05 11.26
CA GLN A 100 4.57 6.17 12.49
C GLN A 100 3.53 5.05 12.59
N LEU A 101 2.81 4.75 11.52
CA LEU A 101 1.81 3.67 11.48
C LEU A 101 2.45 2.29 11.64
N SER A 102 3.56 2.01 10.97
CA SER A 102 4.26 0.73 11.10
C SER A 102 4.88 0.55 12.49
N SER A 103 5.42 1.62 13.08
CA SER A 103 5.94 1.60 14.45
C SER A 103 4.80 1.40 15.46
N PHE A 104 3.68 2.11 15.27
CA PHE A 104 2.50 1.97 16.11
C PHE A 104 1.95 0.54 16.05
N ALA A 105 1.77 -0.02 14.86
CA ALA A 105 1.34 -1.41 14.71
C ALA A 105 2.31 -2.40 15.38
N SER A 106 3.61 -2.21 15.18
CA SER A 106 4.63 -3.09 15.77
C SER A 106 4.61 -3.06 17.30
N ALA A 107 4.37 -1.90 17.90
CA ALA A 107 4.27 -1.73 19.34
C ALA A 107 3.04 -2.42 19.96
N HIS A 108 2.03 -2.76 19.16
CA HIS A 108 0.77 -3.36 19.62
C HIS A 108 0.61 -4.82 19.14
N LEU A 109 1.71 -5.51 18.81
CA LEU A 109 1.67 -6.93 18.44
C LEU A 109 1.35 -7.86 19.62
N GLU A 110 1.50 -7.38 20.85
CA GLU A 110 1.20 -8.10 22.10
C GLU A 110 -0.09 -7.60 22.77
N ASP A 111 -0.75 -6.58 22.21
CA ASP A 111 -2.01 -6.03 22.71
C ASP A 111 -3.19 -6.86 22.19
N ASP A 112 -3.96 -7.52 23.06
CA ASP A 112 -5.04 -8.42 22.65
C ASP A 112 -6.13 -7.73 21.80
N ASP A 113 -6.40 -6.45 22.02
CA ASP A 113 -7.44 -5.70 21.31
C ASP A 113 -6.95 -5.26 19.92
N LEU A 114 -5.66 -4.91 19.78
CA LEU A 114 -5.09 -4.35 18.55
C LEU A 114 -4.22 -5.32 17.74
N ARG A 115 -3.82 -6.45 18.31
CA ARG A 115 -2.88 -7.40 17.68
C ARG A 115 -3.33 -7.85 16.31
N ARG A 116 -4.61 -8.22 16.16
CA ARG A 116 -5.13 -8.68 14.85
C ARG A 116 -5.02 -7.58 13.79
N ILE A 117 -5.37 -6.35 14.14
CA ILE A 117 -5.30 -5.19 13.26
C ILE A 117 -3.84 -4.93 12.86
N ALA A 118 -2.93 -4.91 13.85
CA ALA A 118 -1.51 -4.69 13.65
C ALA A 118 -0.88 -5.75 12.72
N VAL A 119 -1.19 -7.04 12.94
CA VAL A 119 -0.70 -8.14 12.10
C VAL A 119 -1.17 -7.99 10.66
N ILE A 120 -2.47 -7.78 10.44
CA ILE A 120 -3.02 -7.64 9.08
C ILE A 120 -2.36 -6.46 8.36
N PHE A 121 -2.25 -5.30 9.02
CA PHE A 121 -1.63 -4.13 8.43
C PHE A 121 -0.16 -4.38 8.06
N LEU A 122 0.65 -4.91 8.99
CA LEU A 122 2.06 -5.16 8.76
C LEU A 122 2.31 -6.24 7.70
N ASP A 123 1.49 -7.29 7.67
CA ASP A 123 1.58 -8.34 6.65
C ASP A 123 1.28 -7.78 5.25
N ARG A 124 0.28 -6.91 5.11
CA ARG A 124 -0.03 -6.25 3.83
C ARG A 124 1.12 -5.37 3.35
N LEU A 125 1.73 -4.58 4.24
CA LEU A 125 2.93 -3.80 3.92
C LEU A 125 4.09 -4.71 3.51
N ARG A 126 4.30 -5.84 4.20
CA ARG A 126 5.35 -6.80 3.87
C ARG A 126 5.15 -7.39 2.49
N VAL A 127 3.92 -7.83 2.17
CA VAL A 127 3.57 -8.42 0.88
C VAL A 127 3.77 -7.42 -0.26
N ALA A 128 3.36 -6.16 -0.07
CA ALA A 128 3.61 -5.09 -1.04
C ALA A 128 5.11 -4.84 -1.27
N ASN A 129 5.90 -4.76 -0.19
CA ASN A 129 7.35 -4.56 -0.27
C ASN A 129 8.06 -5.75 -0.93
N GLN A 130 7.66 -6.98 -0.60
CA GLN A 130 8.20 -8.19 -1.22
C GLN A 130 7.90 -8.22 -2.72
N HIS A 131 6.67 -7.89 -3.13
CA HIS A 131 6.32 -7.81 -4.54
C HIS A 131 7.18 -6.77 -5.27
N SER A 132 7.32 -5.57 -4.71
CA SER A 132 8.16 -4.53 -5.31
C SER A 132 9.63 -4.96 -5.44
N ALA A 133 10.20 -5.57 -4.39
CA ALA A 133 11.57 -6.05 -4.40
C ALA A 133 11.79 -7.18 -5.42
N ILE A 134 10.86 -8.14 -5.50
CA ILE A 134 10.92 -9.24 -6.47
C ILE A 134 10.80 -8.70 -7.89
N ASN A 135 9.85 -7.79 -8.16
CA ASN A 135 9.68 -7.23 -9.50
C ASN A 135 10.89 -6.39 -9.93
N SER A 136 11.52 -5.67 -9.00
CA SER A 136 12.77 -4.94 -9.30
C SER A 136 13.96 -5.87 -9.56
N ALA A 137 14.09 -6.96 -8.80
CA ALA A 137 15.21 -7.89 -8.91
C ALA A 137 15.08 -8.87 -10.09
N LEU A 138 13.86 -9.35 -10.35
CA LEU A 138 13.55 -10.45 -11.26
C LEU A 138 12.51 -10.08 -12.33
N GLY A 139 12.24 -8.79 -12.53
CA GLY A 139 11.34 -8.31 -13.57
C GLY A 139 11.82 -8.67 -14.99
N ILE A 140 10.88 -8.68 -15.93
CA ILE A 140 11.11 -9.08 -17.33
C ILE A 140 12.29 -8.33 -17.95
N ASP A 141 12.38 -7.02 -17.73
CA ASP A 141 13.47 -6.19 -18.25
C ASP A 141 14.83 -6.61 -17.71
N ARG A 142 14.91 -6.92 -16.40
CA ARG A 142 16.16 -7.36 -15.78
C ARG A 142 16.57 -8.74 -16.29
N LEU A 143 15.61 -9.65 -16.44
CA LEU A 143 15.84 -10.96 -17.03
C LEU A 143 16.30 -10.86 -18.49
N ALA A 144 15.69 -9.98 -19.28
CA ALA A 144 16.09 -9.73 -20.66
C ALA A 144 17.52 -9.17 -20.75
N LEU A 145 17.90 -8.24 -19.88
CA LEU A 145 19.27 -7.72 -19.81
C LEU A 145 20.29 -8.82 -19.45
N VAL A 146 19.97 -9.67 -18.48
CA VAL A 146 20.83 -10.80 -18.10
C VAL A 146 20.97 -11.79 -19.25
N GLN A 147 19.86 -12.15 -19.92
CA GLN A 147 19.88 -13.02 -21.09
C GLN A 147 20.69 -12.43 -22.25
N TYR A 148 20.54 -11.13 -22.51
CA TYR A 148 21.32 -10.44 -23.52
C TYR A 148 22.82 -10.46 -23.20
N ALA A 149 23.20 -10.15 -21.96
CA ALA A 149 24.58 -10.19 -21.50
C ALA A 149 25.18 -11.61 -21.63
N ILE A 150 24.43 -12.64 -21.22
CA ILE A 150 24.81 -14.05 -21.38
C ILE A 150 25.07 -14.39 -22.86
N ARG A 151 24.16 -13.99 -23.76
CA ARG A 151 24.31 -14.21 -25.20
C ARG A 151 25.56 -13.53 -25.74
N GLN A 152 25.81 -12.27 -25.37
CA GLN A 152 27.02 -11.53 -25.79
C GLN A 152 28.32 -12.19 -25.30
N VAL A 153 28.34 -12.73 -24.08
CA VAL A 153 29.51 -13.46 -23.57
C VAL A 153 29.74 -14.75 -24.36
N ILE A 154 28.68 -15.53 -24.61
CA ILE A 154 28.78 -16.78 -25.38
C ILE A 154 29.24 -16.50 -26.82
N GLU A 155 28.67 -15.49 -27.49
CA GLU A 155 29.03 -15.12 -28.87
C GLU A 155 30.50 -14.68 -28.97
N ASN A 156 31.00 -13.93 -27.99
CA ASN A 156 32.36 -13.38 -28.04
C ASN A 156 33.43 -14.31 -27.46
N HIS A 157 33.09 -15.20 -26.52
CA HIS A 157 34.05 -15.97 -25.70
C HIS A 157 33.78 -17.49 -25.70
N GLY A 158 32.76 -17.95 -26.41
CA GLY A 158 32.46 -19.37 -26.63
C GLY A 158 31.76 -20.08 -25.48
N LYS A 159 32.06 -19.78 -24.20
CA LYS A 159 31.39 -20.35 -23.01
C LYS A 159 31.38 -19.39 -21.82
N ILE A 160 30.34 -19.50 -20.99
CA ILE A 160 30.33 -18.98 -19.61
C ILE A 160 30.97 -20.06 -18.75
N ILE A 161 32.06 -19.73 -18.05
CA ILE A 161 32.75 -20.61 -17.08
C ILE A 161 32.06 -20.51 -15.72
#